data_AF-A0A7K0D3Z3-F1
#
_entry.id   AF-A0A7K0D3Z3-F1
#
_cell.length_a   1.000
_cell.length_b   1.000
_cell.length_c   1.000
_cell.angle_alpha   90.00
_cell.angle_beta   90.00
_cell.angle_gamma   90.00
#
_symmetry.space_group_name_H-M   'P 1'
#
loop_
_entity.id
_entity.type
_entity.pdbx_description
1 polymer ?
#
loop_
_entity_poly.entity_id
_entity_poly.type
_entity_poly.pdbx_seq_one_letter_code
_entity_poly.pdbx_strand_id
1 'polypeptide(L)'
;MATPTIQRRRLGLALKQAREAAGKTQEEAAEMIDAAASKISRMEIGQSGIRLTDLGILMNFYGVAAEEIEAMKELARAGRQRGRWSGHPTVASWFRQYIELEEDASEIRWYQHEVVPGILQVEPYIRAMFGNGDVQVALREEVEGHVEVRLGRRALLDRSGKTIRVILSESALRRTFGDAQVMREQLRYLAEVAQFETVMLQVLPFDARSVGDAWAHFVMLRFDEDATSDVVYLEGYTTADYIDRPESVRAYSQLWDRLQAAALGPVESRDLILRIAEEMKD
;
A
#
# COMPACT_ATOMS: atom_id res chain seq x y z
N MET A 1 -12.25 -7.11 -13.39
CA MET A 1 -12.75 -7.31 -12.02
C MET A 1 -12.74 -5.95 -11.32
N ALA A 2 -13.76 -5.63 -10.51
CA ALA A 2 -13.81 -4.35 -9.81
C ALA A 2 -12.84 -4.34 -8.64
N THR A 3 -11.99 -3.32 -8.57
CA THR A 3 -11.04 -3.10 -7.47
C THR A 3 -11.79 -2.87 -6.15
N PRO A 4 -11.30 -3.40 -5.02
CA PRO A 4 -11.94 -3.21 -3.72
C PRO A 4 -11.69 -1.84 -3.09
N THR A 5 -12.76 -1.12 -2.78
CA THR A 5 -12.69 0.11 -1.98
C THR A 5 -12.38 -0.19 -0.51
N ILE A 6 -11.95 0.81 0.27
CA ILE A 6 -11.77 0.66 1.73
C ILE A 6 -13.04 0.14 2.41
N GLN A 7 -14.22 0.57 1.93
CA GLN A 7 -15.51 0.15 2.46
C GLN A 7 -15.78 -1.34 2.20
N ARG A 8 -15.39 -1.88 1.03
CA ARG A 8 -15.47 -3.32 0.76
C ARG A 8 -14.52 -4.13 1.63
N ARG A 9 -13.35 -3.58 1.95
CA ARG A 9 -12.42 -4.24 2.86
C ARG A 9 -12.89 -4.24 4.30
N ARG A 10 -13.34 -3.10 4.82
CA ARG A 10 -13.97 -3.01 6.15
C ARG A 10 -15.10 -4.03 6.28
N LEU A 11 -15.96 -4.12 5.25
CA LEU A 11 -17.02 -5.12 5.20
C LEU A 11 -16.48 -6.56 5.15
N GLY A 12 -15.46 -6.84 4.33
CA GLY A 12 -14.84 -8.15 4.22
C GLY A 12 -14.20 -8.63 5.53
N LEU A 13 -13.47 -7.73 6.21
CA LEU A 13 -12.88 -7.99 7.51
C LEU A 13 -13.96 -8.26 8.57
N ALA A 14 -15.00 -7.44 8.61
CA ALA A 14 -16.13 -7.64 9.53
C ALA A 14 -16.87 -8.97 9.26
N LEU A 15 -17.07 -9.32 7.98
CA LEU A 15 -17.61 -10.61 7.55
C LEU A 15 -16.77 -11.78 8.07
N LYS A 16 -15.45 -11.69 7.89
CA LYS A 16 -14.49 -12.72 8.33
C LYS A 16 -14.47 -12.86 9.84
N GLN A 17 -14.38 -11.76 10.58
CA GLN A 17 -14.38 -11.74 12.04
C GLN A 17 -15.67 -12.34 12.61
N ALA A 18 -16.83 -11.96 12.07
CA ALA A 18 -18.11 -12.53 12.47
C ALA A 18 -18.17 -14.05 12.21
N ARG A 19 -17.69 -14.50 11.06
CA ARG A 19 -17.62 -15.94 10.72
C ARG A 19 -16.71 -16.70 11.69
N GLU A 20 -15.52 -16.18 11.97
CA GLU A 20 -14.53 -16.80 12.86
C GLU A 20 -15.03 -16.82 14.31
N ALA A 21 -15.67 -15.74 14.78
CA ALA A 21 -16.30 -15.67 16.11
C ALA A 21 -17.45 -16.68 16.26
N ALA A 22 -18.20 -16.93 15.18
CA ALA A 22 -19.24 -17.95 15.13
C ALA A 22 -18.70 -19.39 14.97
N GLY A 23 -17.37 -19.56 14.84
CA GLY A 23 -16.72 -20.86 14.65
C GLY A 23 -17.06 -21.54 13.32
N LYS A 24 -17.41 -20.76 12.28
CA LYS A 24 -17.87 -21.27 10.98
C LYS A 24 -16.76 -21.33 9.93
N THR A 25 -16.82 -22.31 9.03
CA THR A 25 -15.90 -22.42 7.89
C THR A 25 -16.39 -21.60 6.69
N GLN A 26 -15.49 -21.35 5.72
CA GLN A 26 -15.87 -20.67 4.48
C GLN A 26 -16.80 -21.54 3.63
N GLU A 27 -16.68 -22.87 3.73
CA GLU A 27 -17.56 -23.85 3.08
C GLU A 27 -18.98 -23.77 3.64
N GLU A 28 -19.14 -23.80 4.97
CA GLU A 28 -20.45 -23.68 5.64
C GLU A 28 -21.13 -22.36 5.28
N ALA A 29 -20.37 -21.26 5.28
CA ALA A 29 -20.88 -19.95 4.85
C ALA A 29 -21.33 -19.95 3.38
N ALA A 30 -20.58 -20.63 2.50
CA ALA A 30 -20.89 -20.67 1.08
C ALA A 30 -22.18 -21.45 0.79
N GLU A 31 -22.45 -22.52 1.52
CA GLU A 31 -23.69 -23.30 1.44
C GLU A 31 -24.93 -22.43 1.75
N MET A 32 -24.84 -21.56 2.76
CA MET A 32 -25.95 -20.70 3.17
C MET A 32 -26.44 -19.73 2.08
N ILE A 33 -25.57 -19.37 1.14
CA ILE A 33 -25.89 -18.44 0.05
C ILE A 33 -25.78 -19.06 -1.34
N ASP A 34 -25.79 -20.40 -1.41
CA ASP A 34 -25.66 -21.19 -2.65
C ASP A 34 -24.48 -20.72 -3.53
N ALA A 35 -23.29 -20.72 -2.92
CA ALA A 35 -22.06 -20.24 -3.54
C ALA A 35 -20.89 -21.21 -3.36
N ALA A 36 -19.81 -20.97 -4.10
CA ALA A 36 -18.53 -21.64 -3.87
C ALA A 36 -17.75 -20.96 -2.72
N ALA A 37 -16.97 -21.73 -1.94
CA ALA A 37 -16.10 -21.20 -0.88
C ALA A 37 -15.14 -20.11 -1.37
N SER A 38 -14.65 -20.20 -2.62
CA SER A 38 -13.82 -19.17 -3.26
C SER A 38 -14.55 -17.81 -3.45
N LYS A 39 -15.88 -17.78 -3.43
CA LYS A 39 -16.66 -16.53 -3.40
C LYS A 39 -16.61 -15.90 -2.01
N ILE A 40 -16.78 -16.69 -0.94
CA ILE A 40 -16.66 -16.23 0.46
C ILE A 40 -15.27 -15.68 0.71
N SER A 41 -14.23 -16.43 0.37
CA SER A 41 -12.84 -15.99 0.48
C SER A 41 -12.61 -14.63 -0.21
N ARG A 42 -13.09 -14.46 -1.45
CA ARG A 42 -12.99 -13.18 -2.17
C ARG A 42 -13.81 -12.05 -1.54
N MET A 43 -14.95 -12.34 -0.91
CA MET A 43 -15.73 -11.33 -0.17
C MET A 43 -14.97 -10.87 1.08
N GLU A 44 -14.37 -11.80 1.82
CA GLU A 44 -13.62 -11.52 3.05
C GLU A 44 -12.38 -10.67 2.82
N ILE A 45 -11.71 -10.81 1.67
CA ILE A 45 -10.58 -9.94 1.27
C ILE A 45 -11.01 -8.70 0.47
N GLY A 46 -12.32 -8.43 0.39
CA GLY A 46 -12.92 -7.30 -0.32
C GLY A 46 -12.92 -7.39 -1.85
N GLN A 47 -12.30 -8.41 -2.45
CA GLN A 47 -12.21 -8.63 -3.90
C GLN A 47 -13.56 -8.86 -4.60
N SER A 48 -14.58 -9.28 -3.86
CA SER A 48 -15.95 -9.42 -4.37
C SER A 48 -16.93 -8.63 -3.52
N GLY A 49 -17.83 -7.89 -4.17
CA GLY A 49 -18.95 -7.26 -3.48
C GLY A 49 -20.00 -8.30 -3.07
N ILE A 50 -20.79 -7.97 -2.04
CA ILE A 50 -21.85 -8.82 -1.53
C ILE A 50 -23.23 -8.23 -1.84
N ARG A 51 -24.21 -9.09 -2.14
CA ARG A 51 -25.61 -8.66 -2.23
C ARG A 51 -26.13 -8.42 -0.81
N LEU A 52 -26.95 -7.40 -0.60
CA LEU A 52 -27.50 -7.10 0.73
C LEU A 52 -28.33 -8.27 1.28
N THR A 53 -28.93 -9.06 0.38
CA THR A 53 -29.62 -10.32 0.70
C THR A 53 -28.66 -11.34 1.28
N ASP A 54 -27.58 -11.64 0.55
CA ASP A 54 -26.55 -12.61 0.93
C ASP A 54 -25.86 -12.18 2.24
N LEU A 55 -25.60 -10.87 2.40
CA LEU A 55 -25.05 -10.30 3.63
C LEU A 55 -25.96 -10.56 4.83
N GLY A 56 -27.27 -10.30 4.70
CA GLY A 56 -28.23 -10.59 5.76
C GLY A 56 -28.29 -12.07 6.12
N ILE A 57 -28.25 -12.96 5.12
CA ILE A 57 -28.24 -14.42 5.34
C ILE A 57 -26.99 -14.84 6.12
N LEU A 58 -25.80 -14.42 5.68
CA LEU A 58 -24.54 -14.76 6.34
C LEU A 58 -24.49 -14.21 7.77
N MET A 59 -24.87 -12.95 7.97
CA MET A 59 -24.82 -12.36 9.32
C MET A 59 -25.77 -13.03 10.30
N ASN A 60 -26.98 -13.36 9.85
CA ASN A 60 -27.92 -14.14 10.68
C ASN A 60 -27.35 -15.53 10.99
N PHE A 61 -26.72 -16.19 10.01
CA PHE A 61 -26.07 -17.47 10.20
C PHE A 61 -24.90 -17.41 11.19
N TYR A 62 -24.19 -16.28 11.24
CA TYR A 62 -23.12 -16.03 12.21
C TYR A 62 -23.64 -15.56 13.58
N GLY A 63 -24.93 -15.27 13.73
CA GLY A 63 -25.54 -14.83 14.99
C GLY A 63 -25.26 -13.36 15.35
N VAL A 64 -25.02 -12.51 14.35
CA VAL A 64 -24.76 -11.06 14.53
C VAL A 64 -26.06 -10.31 14.83
N ALA A 65 -26.01 -9.30 15.71
CA ALA A 65 -27.19 -8.53 16.12
C ALA A 65 -27.75 -7.65 14.98
N ALA A 66 -29.06 -7.39 14.96
CA ALA A 66 -29.72 -6.68 13.86
C ALA A 66 -29.15 -5.27 13.61
N GLU A 67 -28.74 -4.58 14.67
CA GLU A 67 -28.14 -3.24 14.62
C GLU A 67 -26.78 -3.27 13.90
N GLU A 68 -25.95 -4.29 14.18
CA GLU A 68 -24.66 -4.50 13.53
C GLU A 68 -24.82 -4.89 12.05
N ILE A 69 -25.87 -5.66 11.73
CA ILE A 69 -26.22 -6.01 10.35
C ILE A 69 -26.52 -4.76 9.52
N GLU A 70 -27.26 -3.78 10.05
CA GLU A 70 -27.54 -2.55 9.33
C GLU A 70 -26.28 -1.70 9.11
N ALA A 71 -25.39 -1.62 10.10
CA ALA A 71 -24.08 -0.97 9.91
C ALA A 71 -23.26 -1.63 8.78
N MET A 72 -23.24 -2.97 8.72
CA MET A 72 -22.58 -3.69 7.62
C MET A 72 -23.26 -3.46 6.26
N LYS A 73 -24.59 -3.32 6.22
CA LYS A 73 -25.31 -2.99 4.98
C LYS A 73 -24.95 -1.59 4.49
N GLU A 74 -24.74 -0.62 5.39
CA GLU A 74 -24.22 0.70 5.01
C GLU A 74 -22.82 0.62 4.39
N LEU A 75 -21.91 -0.15 4.99
CA LEU A 75 -20.58 -0.41 4.38
C LEU A 75 -20.71 -1.07 3.00
N ALA A 76 -21.63 -2.03 2.84
CA ALA A 76 -21.90 -2.68 1.57
C ALA A 76 -22.47 -1.72 0.51
N ARG A 77 -23.32 -0.77 0.91
CA ARG A 77 -23.86 0.28 0.03
C ARG A 77 -22.76 1.26 -0.37
N ALA A 78 -21.95 1.72 0.58
CA ALA A 78 -20.81 2.61 0.31
C ALA A 78 -19.78 1.94 -0.61
N GLY A 79 -19.50 0.65 -0.41
CA GLY A 79 -18.61 -0.16 -1.25
C GLY A 79 -19.15 -0.48 -2.65
N ARG A 80 -20.43 -0.21 -2.96
CA ARG A 80 -20.97 -0.34 -4.33
C ARG A 80 -20.65 0.84 -5.23
N GLN A 81 -20.25 1.98 -4.67
CA GLN A 81 -19.68 3.07 -5.46
C GLN A 81 -18.45 2.50 -6.19
N ARG A 82 -18.51 2.47 -7.52
CA ARG A 82 -17.49 1.85 -8.39
C ARG A 82 -16.09 2.32 -7.97
N GLY A 83 -15.14 1.38 -7.94
CA GLY A 83 -13.72 1.70 -7.72
C GLY A 83 -13.30 2.87 -8.61
N ARG A 84 -12.64 3.86 -8.01
CA ARG A 84 -12.26 5.14 -8.65
C ARG A 84 -11.21 4.97 -9.75
N TRP A 85 -10.63 3.77 -9.91
CA TRP A 85 -9.59 3.52 -10.89
C TRP A 85 -10.03 3.77 -12.34
N SER A 86 -9.59 4.89 -12.90
CA SER A 86 -9.67 5.23 -14.33
C SER A 86 -8.32 5.08 -15.06
N GLY A 87 -7.30 4.54 -14.39
CA GLY A 87 -5.92 4.50 -14.89
C GLY A 87 -5.63 3.39 -15.91
N HIS A 88 -4.37 3.35 -16.35
CA HIS A 88 -3.91 2.55 -17.49
C HIS A 88 -4.25 1.04 -17.38
N PRO A 89 -4.72 0.39 -18.47
CA PRO A 89 -5.20 -1.00 -18.45
C PRO A 89 -4.13 -2.06 -18.17
N THR A 90 -2.86 -1.75 -18.43
CA THR A 90 -1.72 -2.67 -18.19
C THR A 90 -1.35 -2.80 -16.72
N VAL A 91 -1.87 -1.94 -15.84
CA VAL A 91 -1.56 -1.98 -14.41
C VAL A 91 -2.17 -3.22 -13.79
N ALA A 92 -1.37 -4.01 -13.10
CA ALA A 92 -1.81 -5.25 -12.48
C ALA A 92 -2.95 -5.03 -11.47
N SER A 93 -3.93 -5.93 -11.44
CA SER A 93 -5.13 -5.80 -10.61
C SER A 93 -4.83 -5.72 -9.12
N TRP A 94 -3.80 -6.43 -8.65
CA TRP A 94 -3.35 -6.38 -7.25
C TRP A 94 -2.82 -4.99 -6.87
N PHE A 95 -2.23 -4.24 -7.81
CA PHE A 95 -1.73 -2.88 -7.58
C PHE A 95 -2.83 -1.83 -7.59
N ARG A 96 -3.87 -2.03 -8.42
CA ARG A 96 -5.03 -1.12 -8.45
C ARG A 96 -5.67 -0.99 -7.07
N GLN A 97 -5.74 -2.09 -6.32
CA GLN A 97 -6.30 -2.09 -4.97
C GLN A 97 -5.47 -1.25 -4.00
N TYR A 98 -4.15 -1.28 -4.14
CA TYR A 98 -3.25 -0.43 -3.35
C TYR A 98 -3.53 1.04 -3.65
N ILE A 99 -3.68 1.42 -4.93
CA ILE A 99 -3.92 2.81 -5.34
C ILE A 99 -5.21 3.38 -4.74
N GLU A 100 -6.29 2.60 -4.71
CA GLU A 100 -7.55 3.07 -4.13
C GLU A 100 -7.42 3.31 -2.62
N LEU A 101 -6.67 2.46 -1.91
CA LEU A 101 -6.46 2.61 -0.47
C LEU A 101 -5.46 3.72 -0.16
N GLU A 102 -4.44 3.89 -1.00
CA GLU A 102 -3.51 5.00 -0.97
C GLU A 102 -4.25 6.33 -1.13
N GLU A 103 -5.30 6.38 -1.95
CA GLU A 103 -6.14 7.56 -2.10
C GLU A 103 -6.97 7.85 -0.84
N ASP A 104 -7.56 6.82 -0.23
CA ASP A 104 -8.44 6.93 0.94
C ASP A 104 -7.69 7.07 2.29
N ALA A 105 -6.42 6.66 2.38
CA ALA A 105 -5.64 6.70 3.63
C ALA A 105 -5.35 8.13 4.11
N SER A 106 -5.39 8.39 5.42
CA SER A 106 -5.01 9.70 5.99
C SER A 106 -3.52 9.79 6.30
N GLU A 107 -2.88 8.67 6.61
CA GLU A 107 -1.43 8.58 6.76
C GLU A 107 -0.89 7.38 5.99
N ILE A 108 0.23 7.56 5.30
CA ILE A 108 0.93 6.48 4.59
C ILE A 108 2.36 6.41 5.08
N ARG A 109 2.78 5.23 5.53
CA ARG A 109 4.13 4.96 6.02
C ARG A 109 4.84 3.98 5.10
N TRP A 110 5.86 4.43 4.39
CA TRP A 110 6.71 3.57 3.57
C TRP A 110 8.02 3.26 4.27
N TYR A 111 8.31 1.98 4.46
CA TYR A 111 9.69 1.53 4.65
C TYR A 111 10.17 0.82 3.38
N GLN A 112 11.21 1.35 2.75
CA GLN A 112 11.78 0.79 1.54
C GLN A 112 13.29 0.63 1.68
N HIS A 113 13.78 -0.57 1.33
CA HIS A 113 15.19 -0.91 1.49
C HIS A 113 15.98 -0.91 0.17
N GLU A 114 15.36 -1.13 -0.99
CA GLU A 114 16.09 -1.23 -2.28
C GLU A 114 15.60 -0.25 -3.35
N VAL A 115 14.36 0.23 -3.25
CA VAL A 115 13.74 1.03 -4.31
C VAL A 115 13.01 2.22 -3.71
N VAL A 116 13.19 3.40 -4.31
CA VAL A 116 12.43 4.61 -3.92
C VAL A 116 10.92 4.40 -4.12
N PRO A 117 10.03 4.78 -3.17
CA PRO A 117 8.58 4.69 -3.34
C PRO A 117 8.08 5.34 -4.64
N GLY A 118 7.14 4.69 -5.33
CA GLY A 118 6.72 5.11 -6.68
C GLY A 118 6.25 6.56 -6.82
N ILE A 119 5.59 7.11 -5.79
CA ILE A 119 5.15 8.53 -5.80
C ILE A 119 6.31 9.52 -5.64
N LEU A 120 7.47 9.05 -5.20
CA LEU A 120 8.70 9.81 -5.02
C LEU A 120 9.68 9.60 -6.17
N GLN A 121 9.32 8.84 -7.21
CA GLN A 121 10.21 8.55 -8.33
C GLN A 121 10.14 9.61 -9.42
N VAL A 122 11.28 9.95 -10.04
CA VAL A 122 11.37 10.72 -11.30
C VAL A 122 11.16 9.86 -12.53
N GLU A 123 10.66 10.45 -13.61
CA GLU A 123 10.38 9.70 -14.84
C GLU A 123 11.59 8.91 -15.36
N PRO A 124 12.81 9.49 -15.44
CA PRO A 124 13.99 8.74 -15.87
C PRO A 124 14.29 7.53 -14.97
N TYR A 125 14.08 7.65 -13.66
CA TYR A 125 14.25 6.55 -12.71
C TYR A 125 13.23 5.43 -12.95
N ILE A 126 11.95 5.78 -13.16
CA ILE A 126 10.89 4.81 -13.47
C ILE A 126 11.24 4.05 -14.75
N ARG A 127 11.61 4.78 -15.81
CA ARG A 127 11.97 4.20 -17.10
C ARG A 127 13.18 3.28 -17.00
N ALA A 128 14.20 3.68 -16.26
CA ALA A 128 15.38 2.84 -16.05
C ALA A 128 15.07 1.56 -15.24
N MET A 129 14.22 1.66 -14.22
CA MET A 129 13.82 0.53 -13.40
C MET A 129 13.03 -0.53 -14.18
N PHE A 130 12.11 -0.10 -15.06
CA PHE A 130 11.29 -1.02 -15.86
C PHE A 130 11.87 -1.34 -17.25
N GLY A 131 12.91 -0.62 -17.68
CA GLY A 131 13.51 -0.75 -19.02
C GLY A 131 14.75 -1.64 -19.12
N ASN A 132 15.40 -1.97 -18.00
CA ASN A 132 16.72 -2.64 -17.99
C ASN A 132 16.69 -4.18 -17.86
N GLY A 133 15.53 -4.83 -17.96
CA GLY A 133 15.43 -6.30 -17.89
C GLY A 133 15.63 -6.97 -19.26
N ASP A 134 16.42 -8.05 -19.33
CA ASP A 134 16.67 -8.88 -20.53
C ASP A 134 15.46 -9.73 -20.99
N VAL A 135 14.26 -9.45 -20.48
CA VAL A 135 13.02 -10.03 -20.99
C VAL A 135 12.52 -9.12 -22.09
N GLN A 136 12.90 -9.49 -23.31
CA GLN A 136 12.48 -8.93 -24.60
C GLN A 136 11.31 -7.95 -24.50
N VAL A 137 11.57 -6.66 -24.75
CA VAL A 137 10.49 -5.71 -25.03
C VAL A 137 9.43 -5.77 -23.92
N ALA A 138 9.78 -5.44 -22.66
CA ALA A 138 8.78 -4.89 -21.75
C ALA A 138 8.03 -3.84 -22.58
N LEU A 139 6.77 -4.15 -22.92
CA LEU A 139 6.07 -3.51 -24.02
C LEU A 139 6.16 -2.01 -23.74
N ARG A 140 6.57 -1.16 -24.68
CA ARG A 140 6.71 0.29 -24.40
C ARG A 140 5.46 0.84 -23.70
N GLU A 141 4.29 0.33 -24.06
CA GLU A 141 2.99 0.60 -23.43
C GLU A 141 2.90 0.20 -21.93
N GLU A 142 3.57 -0.86 -21.49
CA GLU A 142 3.69 -1.23 -20.07
C GLU A 142 4.57 -0.23 -19.30
N VAL A 143 5.69 0.21 -19.89
CA VAL A 143 6.55 1.23 -19.28
C VAL A 143 5.83 2.57 -19.20
N GLU A 144 5.15 3.01 -20.27
CA GLU A 144 4.34 4.23 -20.25
C GLU A 144 3.25 4.15 -19.18
N GLY A 145 2.55 3.01 -19.06
CA GLY A 145 1.56 2.82 -18.00
C GLY A 145 2.15 2.92 -16.60
N HIS A 146 3.37 2.42 -16.39
CA HIS A 146 4.08 2.57 -15.11
C HIS A 146 4.50 4.01 -14.80
N VAL A 147 4.89 4.78 -15.82
CA VAL A 147 5.22 6.20 -15.71
C VAL A 147 3.98 7.00 -15.38
N GLU A 148 2.93 6.90 -16.19
CA GLU A 148 1.67 7.64 -16.05
C GLU A 148 1.07 7.46 -14.65
N VAL A 149 0.98 6.21 -14.18
CA VAL A 149 0.37 5.89 -12.89
C VAL A 149 1.19 6.39 -11.70
N ARG A 150 2.52 6.39 -11.79
CA ARG A 150 3.36 6.90 -10.70
C ARG A 150 3.33 8.42 -10.65
N LEU A 151 3.49 9.08 -11.80
CA LEU A 151 3.48 10.54 -11.88
C LEU A 151 2.11 11.12 -11.51
N GLY A 152 1.01 10.49 -11.96
CA GLY A 152 -0.35 10.93 -11.63
C GLY A 152 -0.68 10.92 -10.14
N ARG A 153 0.04 10.10 -9.35
CA ARG A 153 -0.15 9.99 -7.90
C ARG A 153 0.72 10.96 -7.09
N ARG A 154 1.63 11.70 -7.71
CA ARG A 154 2.44 12.73 -7.03
C ARG A 154 1.60 13.83 -6.38
N ALA A 155 0.41 14.09 -6.91
CA ALA A 155 -0.53 15.05 -6.32
C ALA A 155 -0.96 14.69 -4.88
N LEU A 156 -0.72 13.45 -4.43
CA LEU A 156 -0.93 13.04 -3.04
C LEU A 156 0.07 13.68 -2.07
N LEU A 157 1.25 14.08 -2.56
CA LEU A 157 2.29 14.68 -1.73
C LEU A 157 1.88 16.03 -1.15
N ASP A 158 1.03 16.79 -1.84
CA ASP A 158 0.59 18.14 -1.41
C ASP A 158 -0.91 18.16 -1.04
N ARG A 159 -1.50 16.99 -0.78
CA ARG A 159 -2.92 16.90 -0.44
C ARG A 159 -3.13 17.21 1.04
N SER A 160 -3.80 18.32 1.32
CA SER A 160 -4.24 18.68 2.68
C SER A 160 -5.00 17.52 3.36
N GLY A 161 -4.69 17.27 4.63
CA GLY A 161 -5.26 16.18 5.42
C GLY A 161 -4.64 14.81 5.19
N LYS A 162 -3.60 14.68 4.34
CA LYS A 162 -2.84 13.44 4.15
C LYS A 162 -1.39 13.62 4.58
N THR A 163 -0.89 12.71 5.42
CA THR A 163 0.51 12.69 5.86
C THR A 163 1.27 11.54 5.22
N ILE A 164 2.43 11.84 4.66
CA ILE A 164 3.35 10.89 4.04
C ILE A 164 4.58 10.74 4.93
N ARG A 165 4.87 9.53 5.40
CA ARG A 165 6.09 9.21 6.13
C ARG A 165 6.89 8.16 5.38
N VAL A 166 8.19 8.39 5.26
CA VAL A 166 9.07 7.56 4.45
C VAL A 166 10.35 7.33 5.23
N ILE A 167 10.71 6.07 5.40
CA ILE A 167 12.03 5.66 5.84
C ILE A 167 12.67 4.91 4.68
N LEU A 168 13.76 5.46 4.14
CA LEU A 168 14.57 4.82 3.12
C LEU A 168 15.81 4.24 3.75
N SER A 169 16.11 2.97 3.51
CA SER A 169 17.47 2.48 3.74
C SER A 169 18.43 3.23 2.83
N GLU A 170 19.65 3.49 3.31
CA GLU A 170 20.73 4.04 2.48
C GLU A 170 20.97 3.20 1.21
N SER A 171 20.68 1.88 1.24
CA SER A 171 20.73 1.03 0.05
C SER A 171 19.79 1.49 -1.07
N ALA A 172 18.60 2.00 -0.75
CA ALA A 172 17.67 2.52 -1.76
C ALA A 172 18.18 3.81 -2.44
N LEU A 173 19.09 4.54 -1.79
CA LEU A 173 19.72 5.74 -2.34
C LEU A 173 20.97 5.42 -3.17
N ARG A 174 21.61 4.29 -2.89
CA ARG A 174 22.86 3.85 -3.55
C ARG A 174 22.64 2.80 -4.63
N ARG A 175 21.51 2.09 -4.65
CA ARG A 175 21.16 1.15 -5.72
C ARG A 175 20.94 1.93 -7.01
N THR A 176 21.83 1.74 -7.98
CA THR A 176 21.76 2.44 -9.26
C THR A 176 20.66 1.86 -10.15
N PHE A 177 19.71 2.71 -10.53
CA PHE A 177 18.78 2.48 -11.63
C PHE A 177 19.06 3.50 -12.74
N GLY A 178 19.47 3.00 -13.91
CA GLY A 178 19.90 3.86 -15.02
C GLY A 178 21.37 4.21 -14.88
N ASP A 179 21.71 5.46 -15.11
CA ASP A 179 23.07 6.00 -14.98
C ASP A 179 23.18 6.97 -13.79
N ALA A 180 24.38 7.54 -13.61
CA ALA A 180 24.64 8.51 -12.56
C ALA A 180 23.78 9.78 -12.70
N GLN A 181 23.45 10.19 -13.92
CA GLN A 181 22.59 11.36 -14.15
C GLN A 181 21.16 11.11 -13.66
N VAL A 182 20.60 9.94 -13.99
CA VAL A 182 19.27 9.52 -13.51
C VAL A 182 19.23 9.48 -11.98
N MET A 183 20.25 8.90 -11.35
CA MET A 183 20.33 8.85 -9.88
C MET A 183 20.47 10.23 -9.25
N ARG A 184 21.27 11.15 -9.83
CA ARG A 184 21.37 12.53 -9.34
C ARG A 184 20.04 13.26 -9.38
N GLU A 185 19.30 13.12 -10.47
CA GLU A 185 17.97 13.71 -10.62
C GLU A 185 17.00 13.16 -9.56
N GLN A 186 16.98 11.83 -9.39
CA GLN A 186 16.14 11.17 -8.40
C GLN A 186 16.46 11.64 -6.97
N LEU A 187 17.73 11.71 -6.58
CA LEU A 187 18.14 12.07 -5.22
C LEU A 187 17.87 13.56 -4.94
N ARG A 188 18.10 14.45 -5.90
CA ARG A 188 17.74 15.87 -5.77
C ARG A 188 16.23 16.05 -5.60
N TYR A 189 15.43 15.33 -6.38
CA TYR A 189 13.97 15.35 -6.22
C TYR A 189 13.53 14.86 -4.82
N LEU A 190 14.17 13.82 -4.26
CA LEU A 190 13.88 13.42 -2.87
C LEU A 190 14.19 14.52 -1.86
N ALA A 191 15.29 15.27 -2.04
CA ALA A 191 15.65 16.39 -1.18
C ALA A 191 14.70 17.60 -1.33
N GLU A 192 14.03 17.75 -2.48
CA GLU A 192 12.96 18.71 -2.70
C GLU A 192 11.67 18.27 -1.99
N VAL A 193 11.23 17.02 -2.21
CA VAL A 193 10.01 16.47 -1.60
C VAL A 193 10.10 16.43 -0.07
N ALA A 194 11.29 16.22 0.49
CA ALA A 194 11.53 16.28 1.94
C ALA A 194 11.24 17.65 2.58
N GLN A 195 10.99 18.69 1.79
CA GLN A 195 10.64 20.03 2.28
C GLN A 195 9.11 20.26 2.38
N PHE A 196 8.28 19.33 1.91
CA PHE A 196 6.83 19.47 1.99
C PHE A 196 6.36 19.24 3.44
N GLU A 197 5.45 20.07 3.95
CA GLU A 197 4.95 19.98 5.34
C GLU A 197 4.22 18.65 5.62
N THR A 198 3.61 18.09 4.59
CA THR A 198 2.90 16.80 4.58
C THR A 198 3.85 15.59 4.51
N VAL A 199 5.15 15.80 4.28
CA VAL A 199 6.13 14.72 4.06
C VAL A 199 7.18 14.70 5.16
N MET A 200 7.35 13.54 5.79
CA MET A 200 8.49 13.24 6.65
C MET A 200 9.34 12.16 6.00
N LEU A 201 10.53 12.53 5.52
CA LEU A 201 11.50 11.61 4.93
C LEU A 201 12.70 11.45 5.87
N GLN A 202 12.96 10.20 6.26
CA GLN A 202 14.14 9.82 7.02
C GLN A 202 14.97 8.76 6.27
N VAL A 203 16.26 8.73 6.53
CA VAL A 203 17.18 7.73 5.99
C VAL A 203 17.68 6.84 7.11
N LEU A 204 17.57 5.52 6.95
CA LEU A 204 18.20 4.51 7.80
C LEU A 204 19.61 4.25 7.25
N PRO A 205 20.67 4.76 7.88
CA PRO A 205 22.04 4.63 7.39
C PRO A 205 22.57 3.21 7.61
N PHE A 206 23.60 2.80 6.85
CA PHE A 206 24.17 1.45 6.97
C PHE A 206 24.79 1.14 8.34
N ASP A 207 25.20 2.17 9.08
CA ASP A 207 25.77 2.04 10.41
C ASP A 207 24.71 2.10 11.53
N ALA A 208 23.41 2.16 11.19
CA ALA A 208 22.31 2.05 12.13
C ALA A 208 22.29 0.66 12.80
N ARG A 209 22.99 0.57 13.93
CA ARG A 209 22.95 -0.61 14.80
C ARG A 209 21.56 -0.68 15.44
N SER A 210 20.94 -1.87 15.48
CA SER A 210 19.74 -2.25 16.28
C SER A 210 18.43 -2.58 15.55
N VAL A 211 18.37 -2.61 14.21
CA VAL A 211 17.15 -3.06 13.49
C VAL A 211 17.41 -4.26 12.57
N GLY A 212 17.51 -5.46 13.16
CA GLY A 212 17.75 -6.70 12.42
C GLY A 212 16.65 -7.07 11.41
N ASP A 213 15.46 -6.48 11.54
CA ASP A 213 14.29 -6.70 10.68
C ASP A 213 14.22 -5.72 9.49
N ALA A 214 15.24 -4.90 9.27
CA ALA A 214 15.31 -3.90 8.20
C ALA A 214 15.32 -4.50 6.77
N TRP A 215 15.26 -5.82 6.62
CA TRP A 215 15.28 -6.49 5.31
C TRP A 215 13.92 -6.53 4.60
N ALA A 216 12.80 -6.34 5.31
CA ALA A 216 11.47 -6.41 4.72
C ALA A 216 10.90 -5.02 4.42
N HIS A 217 10.61 -4.70 3.15
CA HIS A 217 9.85 -3.50 2.81
C HIS A 217 8.36 -3.69 3.14
N PHE A 218 7.70 -2.61 3.52
CA PHE A 218 6.26 -2.60 3.76
C PHE A 218 5.68 -1.20 3.62
N VAL A 219 4.37 -1.14 3.40
CA VAL A 219 3.61 0.10 3.42
C VAL A 219 2.48 -0.02 4.41
N MET A 220 2.41 0.89 5.40
CA MET A 220 1.23 0.99 6.27
C MET A 220 0.31 2.08 5.74
N LEU A 221 -0.93 1.70 5.46
CA LEU A 221 -2.03 2.57 5.07
C LEU A 221 -2.92 2.75 6.28
N ARG A 222 -3.01 3.99 6.78
CA ARG A 222 -3.73 4.29 8.02
C ARG A 222 -4.93 5.18 7.75
N PHE A 223 -6.00 4.98 8.52
CA PHE A 223 -7.29 5.63 8.29
C PHE A 223 -7.80 6.31 9.58
N ASP A 224 -8.25 7.56 9.50
CA ASP A 224 -8.57 8.43 10.65
C ASP A 224 -9.72 7.94 11.56
N GLU A 225 -10.56 7.02 11.10
CA GLU A 225 -11.81 6.69 11.79
C GLU A 225 -11.70 5.53 12.78
N ASP A 226 -10.69 4.65 12.66
CA ASP A 226 -10.34 3.62 13.65
C ASP A 226 -9.06 2.88 13.19
N ALA A 227 -8.06 2.72 14.08
CA ALA A 227 -6.84 1.98 13.78
C ALA A 227 -7.09 0.49 13.48
N THR A 228 -8.30 -0.02 13.77
CA THR A 228 -8.77 -1.36 13.38
C THR A 228 -8.86 -1.55 11.86
N SER A 229 -8.88 -0.46 11.09
CA SER A 229 -8.92 -0.50 9.62
C SER A 229 -7.54 -0.33 8.96
N ASP A 230 -6.47 -0.14 9.73
CA ASP A 230 -5.12 0.02 9.20
C ASP A 230 -4.70 -1.25 8.44
N VAL A 231 -4.02 -1.07 7.31
CA VAL A 231 -3.59 -2.17 6.46
C VAL A 231 -2.09 -2.07 6.21
N VAL A 232 -1.41 -3.21 6.31
CA VAL A 232 -0.05 -3.36 5.81
C VAL A 232 -0.09 -3.97 4.42
N TYR A 233 0.50 -3.30 3.45
CA TYR A 233 0.70 -3.77 2.09
C TYR A 233 2.13 -4.26 1.92
N LEU A 234 2.26 -5.50 1.45
CA LEU A 234 3.54 -6.13 1.11
C LEU A 234 3.53 -6.45 -0.39
N GLU A 235 4.41 -5.79 -1.13
CA GLU A 235 4.55 -5.99 -2.57
C GLU A 235 5.53 -7.13 -2.87
N GLY A 236 5.09 -8.11 -3.63
CA GLY A 236 5.94 -9.11 -4.27
C GLY A 236 6.11 -8.81 -5.75
N TYR A 237 6.89 -9.64 -6.45
CA TYR A 237 7.18 -9.42 -7.88
C TYR A 237 5.93 -9.55 -8.78
N THR A 238 5.01 -10.45 -8.45
CA THR A 238 3.81 -10.73 -9.27
C THR A 238 2.49 -10.63 -8.52
N THR A 239 2.55 -10.37 -7.20
CA THR A 239 1.42 -10.39 -6.28
C THR A 239 1.66 -9.39 -5.16
N ALA A 240 0.63 -9.13 -4.35
CA ALA A 240 0.77 -8.40 -3.13
C ALA A 240 -0.12 -8.98 -2.03
N ASP A 241 0.36 -8.89 -0.79
CA ASP A 241 -0.41 -9.22 0.40
C ASP A 241 -0.92 -7.96 1.08
N TYR A 242 -2.11 -8.09 1.66
CA TYR A 242 -2.74 -7.04 2.44
C TYR A 242 -3.13 -7.61 3.79
N ILE A 243 -2.43 -7.14 4.81
CA ILE A 243 -2.53 -7.64 6.17
C ILE A 243 -3.31 -6.62 6.99
N ASP A 244 -4.46 -7.06 7.49
CA ASP A 244 -5.41 -6.27 8.28
C ASP A 244 -5.70 -6.90 9.66
N ARG A 245 -5.04 -8.03 9.98
CA ARG A 245 -5.15 -8.64 11.31
C ARG A 245 -4.53 -7.71 12.36
N PRO A 246 -5.26 -7.33 13.43
CA PRO A 246 -4.79 -6.34 14.40
C PRO A 246 -3.42 -6.67 15.02
N GLU A 247 -3.14 -7.93 15.34
CA GLU A 247 -1.86 -8.37 15.91
C GLU A 247 -0.70 -8.15 14.94
N SER A 248 -0.92 -8.45 13.67
CA SER A 248 0.08 -8.26 12.63
C SER A 248 0.32 -6.80 12.35
N VAL A 249 -0.74 -5.99 12.22
CA VAL A 249 -0.61 -4.53 12.02
C VAL A 249 0.16 -3.90 13.17
N ARG A 250 -0.15 -4.29 14.42
CA ARG A 250 0.60 -3.84 15.62
C ARG A 250 2.09 -4.22 15.56
N ALA A 251 2.43 -5.42 15.09
CA ALA A 251 3.82 -5.82 14.93
C ALA A 251 4.57 -4.94 13.91
N TYR A 252 3.93 -4.59 12.79
CA TYR A 252 4.49 -3.65 11.81
C TYR A 252 4.58 -2.22 12.36
N SER A 253 3.63 -1.76 13.18
CA SER A 253 3.74 -0.47 13.88
C SER A 253 4.96 -0.44 14.81
N GLN A 254 5.19 -1.51 15.59
CA GLN A 254 6.38 -1.60 16.45
C GLN A 254 7.68 -1.67 15.65
N LEU A 255 7.67 -2.34 14.49
CA LEU A 255 8.81 -2.32 13.57
C LEU A 255 9.06 -0.91 13.03
N TRP A 256 8.00 -0.21 12.60
CA TRP A 256 8.09 1.18 12.16
C TRP A 256 8.71 2.08 13.23
N ASP A 257 8.26 1.98 14.48
CA ASP A 257 8.77 2.83 15.57
C ASP A 257 10.27 2.57 15.83
N ARG A 258 10.71 1.31 15.76
CA ARG A 258 12.14 0.95 15.85
C ARG A 258 12.95 1.50 14.68
N LEU A 259 12.45 1.36 13.45
CA LEU A 259 13.09 1.90 12.25
C LEU A 259 13.21 3.43 12.32
N GLN A 260 12.15 4.11 12.74
CA GLN A 260 12.10 5.55 12.88
C GLN A 260 13.10 6.06 13.93
N ALA A 261 13.21 5.37 15.07
CA ALA A 261 14.15 5.71 16.12
C ALA A 261 15.62 5.50 15.71
N ALA A 262 15.89 4.54 14.82
CA ALA A 262 17.23 4.24 14.33
C ALA A 262 17.63 5.07 13.08
N ALA A 263 16.66 5.63 12.37
CA ALA A 263 16.89 6.48 11.21
C ALA A 263 17.40 7.86 11.62
N LEU A 264 18.11 8.51 10.70
CA LEU A 264 18.53 9.90 10.83
C LEU A 264 17.32 10.83 10.98
N GLY A 265 17.53 11.99 11.62
CA GLY A 265 16.54 13.06 11.62
C GLY A 265 16.27 13.57 10.19
N PRO A 266 15.15 14.26 9.94
CA PRO A 266 14.80 14.72 8.59
C PRO A 266 15.85 15.62 7.94
N VAL A 267 16.52 16.48 8.72
CA VAL A 267 17.57 17.39 8.23
C VAL A 267 18.81 16.59 7.82
N GLU A 268 19.30 15.73 8.70
CA GLU A 268 20.47 14.88 8.44
C GLU A 268 20.23 13.90 7.29
N SER A 269 18.99 13.41 7.17
CA SER A 269 18.55 12.57 6.07
C SER A 269 18.63 13.28 4.72
N ARG A 270 18.14 14.53 4.66
CA ARG A 270 18.24 15.37 3.46
C ARG A 270 19.68 15.68 3.09
N ASP A 271 20.52 15.98 4.08
CA ASP A 271 21.94 16.25 3.86
C ASP A 271 22.69 15.01 3.34
N LEU A 272 22.37 13.82 3.86
CA LEU A 272 22.92 12.55 3.36
C LEU A 272 22.47 12.29 1.91
N ILE A 273 21.19 12.51 1.58
CA ILE A 273 20.67 12.35 0.21
C ILE A 273 21.43 13.26 -0.78
N LEU A 274 21.61 14.53 -0.42
CA LEU A 274 22.34 15.49 -1.26
C LEU A 274 23.81 15.10 -1.43
N ARG A 275 24.46 14.64 -0.36
CA ARG A 275 25.85 14.15 -0.42
C ARG A 275 25.98 12.94 -1.35
N ILE A 276 25.09 11.96 -1.24
CA ILE A 276 25.08 10.79 -2.13
C ILE A 276 24.86 11.25 -3.57
N ALA A 277 24.02 12.26 -3.83
CA ALA A 277 23.84 12.81 -5.16
C ALA A 277 25.13 13.43 -5.73
N GLU A 278 25.94 14.09 -4.91
CA GLU A 278 27.23 14.65 -5.31
C GLU A 278 28.29 13.57 -5.59
N GLU A 279 28.19 12.41 -4.92
CA GLU A 279 29.08 11.26 -5.11
C GLU A 279 28.85 10.53 -6.45
N MET A 280 27.67 10.66 -7.06
CA MET A 280 27.32 10.01 -8.34
C MET A 280 28.13 10.61 -9.50
N LYS A 281 29.15 9.87 -9.96
CA LYS A 281 30.02 10.24 -11.10
C LYS A 281 29.60 9.51 -12.38
N ASP A 282 29.78 10.18 -13.51
CA ASP A 282 29.53 9.64 -14.86
C ASP A 282 30.54 8.55 -15.26
#